data_AF-A0A0C9WAW8-F1
#
_entry.id   AF-A0A0C9WAW8-F1
#
_cell.length_a   1.000
_cell.length_b   1.000
_cell.length_c   1.000
_cell.angle_alpha   90.00
_cell.angle_beta   90.00
_cell.angle_gamma   90.00
#
_symmetry.space_group_name_H-M   'P 1'
#
loop_
_entity.id
_entity.type
_entity.pdbx_description
1 polymer ?
#
loop_
_entity_poly.entity_id
_entity_poly.type
_entity_poly.pdbx_seq_one_letter_code
_entity_poly.pdbx_strand_id
1 'polypeptide(L)'
;MAYQSQILNEPPSTMSPQDLETLRTIPVGLNDQEKMLFYEELIQHYSDSHPFLLVRIAESYHLCGAYSMALYLYRKVQTILSKLDIVDAILDDTIQQIAMLDDQKVSETLVASEQCKLSRPSPSRHAAYPTFPISIISSDMEAFQPTQISYRLASSSDGT
;
A
#
# COMPACT_ATOMS: atom_id res chain seq x y z
N MET A 1 14.87 -6.35 -14.15
CA MET A 1 14.68 -7.70 -14.71
C MET A 1 14.33 -7.61 -16.19
N ALA A 2 14.51 -8.66 -16.99
CA ALA A 2 14.00 -8.71 -18.37
C ALA A 2 12.75 -9.59 -18.41
N TYR A 3 11.58 -8.98 -18.65
CA TYR A 3 10.30 -9.69 -18.71
C TYR A 3 10.05 -10.27 -20.10
N GLN A 4 9.12 -11.21 -20.24
CA GLN A 4 8.78 -11.79 -21.56
C GLN A 4 8.00 -10.80 -22.42
N SER A 5 7.14 -10.01 -21.78
CA SER A 5 6.24 -9.06 -22.42
C SER A 5 6.96 -7.75 -22.72
N GLN A 6 6.95 -7.33 -23.99
CA GLN A 6 7.59 -6.08 -24.41
C GLN A 6 7.02 -4.86 -23.69
N ILE A 7 5.71 -4.83 -23.41
CA ILE A 7 5.04 -3.73 -22.69
C ILE A 7 5.57 -3.48 -21.27
N LEU A 8 6.25 -4.47 -20.66
CA LEU A 8 6.92 -4.34 -19.37
C LEU A 8 8.36 -3.83 -19.49
N ASN A 9 8.96 -3.94 -20.69
CA ASN A 9 10.34 -3.57 -20.96
C ASN A 9 10.47 -2.24 -21.70
N GLU A 10 9.42 -1.80 -22.40
CA GLU A 10 9.43 -0.59 -23.22
C GLU A 10 8.69 0.57 -22.55
N PRO A 11 9.30 1.77 -22.51
CA PRO A 11 8.64 2.95 -21.97
C PRO A 11 7.45 3.37 -22.84
N PRO A 12 6.43 4.04 -22.26
CA PRO A 12 5.28 4.50 -23.02
C PRO A 12 5.70 5.45 -24.15
N SER A 13 5.10 5.27 -25.33
CA SER A 13 5.37 6.10 -26.51
C SER A 13 4.97 7.57 -26.34
N THR A 14 4.13 7.88 -25.35
CA THR A 14 3.70 9.23 -24.98
C THR A 14 4.71 9.97 -24.11
N MET A 15 5.79 9.30 -23.67
CA MET A 15 6.79 9.90 -22.82
C MET A 15 7.64 10.96 -23.55
N SER A 16 7.94 12.06 -22.85
CA SER A 16 8.77 13.12 -23.39
C SER A 16 10.20 12.62 -23.67
N PRO A 17 10.88 13.12 -24.71
CA PRO A 17 12.28 12.77 -24.98
C PRO A 17 13.20 13.06 -23.79
N GLN A 18 12.91 14.10 -23.01
CA GLN A 18 13.69 14.47 -21.83
C GLN A 18 13.57 13.42 -20.72
N ASP A 19 12.36 12.91 -20.47
CA ASP A 19 12.14 11.87 -19.46
C ASP A 19 12.69 10.51 -19.91
N LEU A 20 12.62 10.22 -21.21
CA LEU A 20 13.27 9.03 -21.80
C LEU A 20 14.79 9.08 -21.65
N GLU A 21 15.41 10.23 -21.92
CA GLU A 21 16.84 10.41 -21.69
C GLU A 21 17.17 10.33 -20.20
N THR A 22 16.34 10.87 -19.32
CA THR A 22 16.51 10.75 -17.87
C THR A 22 16.41 9.29 -17.41
N LEU A 23 15.47 8.51 -17.93
CA LEU A 23 15.35 7.06 -17.68
C LEU A 23 16.59 6.27 -18.14
N ARG A 24 17.18 6.66 -19.28
CA ARG A 24 18.40 6.04 -19.81
C ARG A 24 19.65 6.44 -19.04
N THR A 25 19.64 7.65 -18.48
CA THR A 25 20.76 8.26 -17.79
C THR A 25 20.63 8.22 -16.28
N ILE A 26 19.60 7.54 -15.73
CA ILE A 26 19.41 7.32 -14.28
C ILE A 26 20.80 7.01 -13.72
N PRO A 27 21.38 7.93 -12.93
CA PRO A 27 22.75 7.77 -12.51
C PRO A 27 22.91 6.43 -11.83
N VAL A 28 23.91 5.66 -12.26
CA VAL A 28 24.25 4.36 -11.68
C VAL A 28 24.48 4.46 -10.15
N GLY A 29 24.66 5.68 -9.62
CA GLY A 29 24.80 5.99 -8.20
C GLY A 29 23.57 6.50 -7.45
N LEU A 30 22.37 6.58 -8.05
CA LEU A 30 21.16 6.88 -7.27
C LEU A 30 20.88 5.74 -6.30
N ASN A 31 20.62 6.08 -5.04
CA ASN A 31 20.16 5.10 -4.05
C ASN A 31 18.73 4.64 -4.40
N ASP A 32 18.32 3.49 -3.88
CA ASP A 32 17.04 2.88 -4.28
C ASP A 32 15.82 3.73 -3.88
N GLN A 33 15.97 4.58 -2.85
CA GLN A 33 14.95 5.52 -2.41
C GLN A 33 14.79 6.71 -3.38
N GLU A 34 15.88 7.25 -3.91
CA GLU A 34 15.84 8.31 -4.93
C GLU A 34 15.24 7.79 -6.23
N LYS A 35 15.56 6.55 -6.63
CA LYS A 35 14.92 5.89 -7.78
C LYS A 35 13.42 5.74 -7.58
N MET A 36 12.99 5.34 -6.37
CA MET A 36 11.58 5.22 -6.03
C MET A 36 10.86 6.56 -6.21
N LEU A 37 11.39 7.65 -5.64
CA LEU A 37 10.81 8.99 -5.75
C LEU A 37 10.72 9.45 -7.21
N PHE A 38 11.77 9.21 -7.99
CA PHE A 38 11.77 9.53 -9.42
C PHE A 38 10.63 8.82 -10.19
N TYR A 39 10.42 7.52 -9.94
CA TYR A 39 9.31 6.81 -10.59
C TYR A 39 7.93 7.25 -10.08
N GLU A 40 7.81 7.67 -8.82
CA GLU A 40 6.57 8.25 -8.29
C GLU A 40 6.20 9.54 -9.03
N GLU A 41 7.17 10.43 -9.25
CA GLU A 41 6.97 11.68 -10.01
C GLU A 41 6.56 11.39 -11.46
N LEU A 42 7.24 10.45 -12.13
CA LEU A 42 6.88 10.06 -13.49
C LEU A 42 5.45 9.48 -13.57
N ILE A 43 5.05 8.65 -12.63
CA ILE A 43 3.69 8.07 -12.61
C ILE A 43 2.64 9.16 -12.44
N GLN A 44 2.90 10.18 -11.62
CA GLN A 44 1.99 11.32 -11.46
C GLN A 44 1.89 12.15 -12.75
N HIS A 45 3.01 12.38 -13.44
CA HIS A 45 3.04 13.17 -14.67
C HIS A 45 2.33 12.48 -15.84
N TYR A 46 2.51 11.17 -16.00
CA TYR A 46 2.00 10.45 -17.16
C TYR A 46 0.58 9.89 -16.98
N SER A 47 -0.07 10.18 -15.84
CA SER A 47 -1.51 9.99 -15.51
C SER A 47 -2.16 8.63 -15.81
N ASP A 48 -1.43 7.66 -16.34
CA ASP A 48 -1.89 6.32 -16.59
C ASP A 48 -0.75 5.35 -16.31
N SER A 49 -0.95 4.60 -15.23
CA SER A 49 -0.54 3.23 -14.87
C SER A 49 0.15 2.36 -15.95
N HIS A 50 1.11 2.87 -16.71
CA HIS A 50 1.74 2.11 -17.78
C HIS A 50 2.51 0.93 -17.16
N PRO A 51 2.32 -0.30 -17.65
CA PRO A 51 2.94 -1.49 -17.06
C PRO A 51 4.45 -1.36 -16.83
N PHE A 52 5.19 -0.78 -17.80
CA PHE A 52 6.61 -0.44 -17.63
C PHE A 52 6.90 0.37 -16.36
N LEU A 53 6.23 1.51 -16.18
CA LEU A 53 6.50 2.40 -15.04
C LEU A 53 6.12 1.73 -13.71
N LEU A 54 4.99 1.03 -13.69
CA LEU A 54 4.52 0.29 -12.52
C LEU A 54 5.50 -0.81 -12.08
N VAL A 55 6.07 -1.54 -13.04
CA VAL A 55 7.08 -2.56 -12.75
C VAL A 55 8.35 -1.90 -12.20
N ARG A 56 8.81 -0.80 -12.79
CA ARG A 56 10.03 -0.12 -12.32
C ARG A 56 9.90 0.42 -10.90
N ILE A 57 8.76 1.03 -10.56
CA ILE A 57 8.52 1.46 -9.18
C ILE A 57 8.37 0.26 -8.22
N ALA A 58 7.74 -0.83 -8.67
CA ALA A 58 7.62 -2.06 -7.85
C ALA A 58 8.99 -2.69 -7.57
N GLU A 59 9.89 -2.71 -8.55
CA GLU A 59 11.28 -3.13 -8.39
C GLU A 59 11.99 -2.25 -7.35
N SER A 60 11.79 -0.92 -7.37
CA SER A 60 12.36 -0.02 -6.35
C SER A 60 11.80 -0.28 -4.95
N TYR A 61 10.48 -0.47 -4.81
CA TYR A 61 9.88 -0.83 -3.51
C TYR A 61 10.40 -2.18 -2.98
N HIS A 62 10.60 -3.16 -3.87
CA HIS A 62 11.17 -4.45 -3.53
C HIS A 62 12.60 -4.29 -2.97
N LEU A 63 13.45 -3.50 -3.64
CA LEU A 63 14.82 -3.22 -3.18
C LEU A 63 14.85 -2.50 -1.83
N CYS A 64 13.89 -1.61 -1.56
CA CYS A 64 13.71 -0.96 -0.27
C CYS A 64 13.11 -1.87 0.82
N GLY A 65 12.81 -3.14 0.53
CA GLY A 65 12.21 -4.10 1.47
C GLY A 65 10.72 -3.83 1.77
N ALA A 66 10.06 -2.98 0.99
CA ALA A 66 8.64 -2.69 1.08
C ALA A 66 7.83 -3.70 0.25
N TYR A 67 7.89 -4.98 0.63
CA TYR A 67 7.35 -6.10 -0.14
C TYR A 67 5.84 -6.00 -0.41
N SER A 68 5.04 -5.59 0.57
CA SER A 68 3.59 -5.39 0.41
C SER A 68 3.24 -4.36 -0.67
N MET A 69 3.97 -3.25 -0.72
CA MET A 69 3.80 -2.20 -1.74
C MET A 69 4.24 -2.70 -3.12
N ALA A 70 5.39 -3.37 -3.19
CA ALA A 70 5.87 -3.99 -4.42
C ALA A 70 4.85 -5.01 -4.97
N LEU A 71 4.33 -5.90 -4.11
CA LEU A 71 3.36 -6.92 -4.46
C LEU A 71 2.05 -6.31 -4.98
N TYR A 72 1.55 -5.26 -4.32
CA TYR A 72 0.38 -4.51 -4.78
C TYR A 72 0.56 -4.00 -6.21
N LEU A 73 1.72 -3.41 -6.52
CA LEU A 73 2.03 -2.87 -7.84
C LEU A 73 2.19 -3.97 -8.89
N TYR A 74 2.88 -5.06 -8.59
CA TYR A 74 3.00 -6.19 -9.52
C TYR A 74 1.63 -6.83 -9.83
N ARG A 75 0.75 -6.98 -8.84
CA ARG A 75 -0.63 -7.45 -9.08
C ARG A 75 -1.45 -6.47 -9.92
N LYS A 76 -1.24 -5.17 -9.74
CA LYS A 76 -1.84 -4.14 -10.60
C LYS A 76 -1.37 -4.31 -12.05
N VAL A 77 -0.08 -4.56 -12.27
CA VAL A 77 0.48 -4.87 -13.60
C VAL A 77 -0.14 -6.14 -14.17
N GLN A 78 -0.17 -7.24 -13.40
CA GLN A 78 -0.78 -8.50 -13.82
C GLN A 78 -2.25 -8.32 -14.25
N THR A 79 -3.00 -7.50 -13.51
CA THR A 79 -4.40 -7.14 -13.85
C THR A 79 -4.50 -6.35 -15.16
N ILE A 80 -3.52 -5.50 -15.47
CA ILE A 80 -3.48 -4.77 -16.74
C ILE A 80 -3.16 -5.74 -17.88
N LEU A 81 -2.16 -6.60 -17.71
CA LEU A 81 -1.78 -7.59 -18.72
C LEU A 81 -2.90 -8.59 -19.01
N SER A 82 -3.59 -9.07 -17.98
CA SER A 82 -4.71 -10.00 -18.14
C SER A 82 -5.87 -9.38 -18.94
N LYS A 83 -6.11 -8.07 -18.79
CA LYS A 83 -7.10 -7.34 -19.59
C LYS A 83 -6.70 -7.21 -21.07
N LEU A 84 -5.40 -7.33 -21.35
CA LEU A 84 -4.83 -7.33 -22.69
C LEU A 84 -4.61 -8.76 -23.23
N ASP A 85 -5.05 -9.78 -22.51
CA ASP A 85 -4.83 -11.20 -22.82
C ASP A 85 -3.34 -11.60 -22.93
N ILE A 86 -2.49 -10.94 -22.12
CA ILE A 86 -1.05 -11.18 -22.04
C ILE A 86 -0.74 -11.95 -20.77
N VAL A 87 0.02 -13.04 -20.91
CA VAL A 87 0.57 -13.82 -19.80
C VAL A 87 2.10 -13.67 -19.79
N ASP A 88 2.66 -13.33 -18.65
CA ASP A 88 4.11 -13.16 -18.47
C ASP A 88 4.60 -14.04 -17.32
N ALA A 89 5.22 -15.17 -17.67
CA ALA A 89 5.64 -16.15 -16.67
C ALA A 89 6.70 -15.58 -15.72
N ILE A 90 7.54 -14.65 -16.20
CA ILE A 90 8.58 -14.02 -15.37
C ILE A 90 7.93 -13.11 -14.33
N LEU A 91 6.90 -12.35 -14.71
CA LEU A 91 6.12 -11.56 -13.77
C LEU A 91 5.42 -12.44 -12.74
N ASP A 92 4.79 -13.54 -13.18
CA ASP A 92 4.06 -14.45 -12.31
C ASP A 92 4.99 -15.09 -11.26
N ASP A 93 6.18 -15.56 -11.69
CA ASP A 93 7.22 -16.07 -10.79
C ASP A 93 7.69 -15.00 -9.79
N THR A 94 7.84 -13.75 -10.24
CA THR A 94 8.23 -12.62 -9.40
C THR A 94 7.18 -12.34 -8.32
N ILE A 95 5.91 -12.33 -8.70
CA ILE A 95 4.78 -12.13 -7.78
C ILE A 95 4.78 -13.22 -6.71
N GLN A 96 4.98 -14.47 -7.11
CA GLN A 96 5.03 -15.59 -6.17
C GLN A 96 6.20 -15.45 -5.17
N GLN A 97 7.40 -15.13 -5.66
CA GLN A 97 8.58 -14.94 -4.82
C GLN A 97 8.39 -13.81 -3.81
N ILE A 98 7.89 -12.66 -4.25
CA ILE A 98 7.69 -11.50 -3.37
C ILE A 98 6.56 -11.75 -2.37
N ALA A 99 5.49 -12.46 -2.76
CA ALA A 99 4.44 -12.86 -1.83
C ALA A 99 5.00 -13.72 -0.68
N MET A 100 5.88 -14.67 -0.98
CA MET A 100 6.54 -15.48 0.05
C MET A 100 7.39 -14.64 1.01
N LEU A 101 8.12 -13.64 0.48
CA LEU A 101 8.92 -12.72 1.30
C LEU A 101 8.05 -11.83 2.19
N ASP A 102 6.93 -11.34 1.68
CA ASP A 102 5.97 -10.53 2.46
C ASP A 102 5.35 -11.37 3.59
N ASP A 103 4.89 -12.60 3.28
CA ASP A 103 4.34 -13.54 4.26
C ASP A 103 5.36 -13.88 5.36
N GLN A 104 6.62 -14.09 4.99
CA GLN A 104 7.71 -14.31 5.95
C GLN A 104 7.88 -13.09 6.86
N LYS A 105 7.95 -11.88 6.29
CA LYS A 105 8.13 -10.63 7.06
C LYS A 105 6.97 -10.37 8.02
N VAL A 106 5.73 -10.64 7.58
CA VAL A 106 4.54 -10.55 8.42
C VAL A 106 4.62 -11.56 9.57
N SER A 107 5.00 -12.80 9.27
CA SER A 107 5.15 -13.86 10.28
C SER A 107 6.21 -13.51 11.33
N GLU A 108 7.38 -13.03 10.90
CA GLU A 108 8.46 -12.57 11.79
C GLU A 108 8.01 -11.41 12.68
N THR A 109 7.28 -10.45 12.11
CA THR A 109 6.73 -9.30 12.84
C THR A 109 5.70 -9.74 13.89
N LEU A 110 4.83 -10.70 13.55
CA LEU A 110 3.86 -11.27 14.47
C LEU A 110 4.54 -11.98 15.64
N VAL A 111 5.53 -12.84 15.37
CA VAL A 111 6.30 -13.54 16.41
C VAL A 111 7.01 -12.53 17.33
N ALA A 112 7.66 -11.51 16.76
CA ALA A 112 8.31 -10.46 17.55
C ALA A 112 7.29 -9.70 18.44
N SER A 113 6.08 -9.44 17.92
CA SER A 113 5.02 -8.79 18.68
C SER A 113 4.49 -9.65 19.84
N GLU A 114 4.41 -10.97 19.65
CA GLU A 114 4.00 -11.93 20.69
C GLU A 114 5.04 -12.04 21.78
N GLN A 115 6.33 -12.05 21.41
CA GLN A 115 7.44 -12.02 22.37
C GLN A 115 7.50 -10.71 23.15
N CYS A 116 7.10 -9.59 22.54
CA CYS A 116 7.03 -8.29 23.21
C CYS A 116 5.90 -8.21 24.27
N LYS A 117 4.91 -9.13 24.24
CA LYS A 117 3.83 -9.21 25.25
C LYS A 117 4.26 -9.82 26.59
N LEU A 118 5.51 -10.26 26.75
CA LEU A 118 6.06 -10.83 27.99
C LEU A 118 6.27 -9.82 29.14
N SER A 119 5.97 -8.54 28.92
CA SER A 119 5.92 -7.51 29.98
C SER A 119 4.54 -6.88 30.12
N ARG A 120 3.46 -7.66 29.96
CA ARG A 120 2.20 -7.27 30.64
C ARG A 120 2.45 -7.37 32.15
N PRO A 121 2.40 -6.27 32.91
CA PRO A 121 2.38 -6.39 34.36
C PRO A 121 1.20 -7.28 34.72
N SER A 122 1.45 -8.35 35.49
CA SER A 122 0.38 -9.09 36.15
C SER A 122 -0.57 -8.08 36.79
N PRO A 123 -1.89 -8.21 36.66
CA PRO A 123 -2.81 -7.36 37.39
C PRO A 123 -2.54 -7.57 38.88
N SER A 124 -1.73 -6.68 39.48
CA SER A 124 -1.63 -6.63 40.92
C SER A 124 -3.02 -6.23 41.38
N ARG A 125 -3.54 -6.92 42.40
CA ARG A 125 -4.88 -6.69 42.98
C ARG A 125 -5.08 -5.27 43.55
N HIS A 126 -4.17 -4.33 43.28
CA HIS A 126 -4.10 -2.99 43.84
C HIS A 126 -3.86 -1.88 42.81
N ALA A 127 -4.06 -2.14 41.50
CA ALA A 127 -4.15 -1.06 40.52
C ALA A 127 -5.44 -0.26 40.75
N ALA A 128 -5.39 0.69 41.69
CA ALA A 128 -6.42 1.70 41.85
C ALA A 128 -6.46 2.53 40.57
N TYR A 129 -7.50 2.31 39.76
CA TYR A 129 -7.85 3.23 38.70
C TYR A 129 -8.18 4.59 39.35
N PRO A 130 -7.65 5.73 38.86
CA PRO A 130 -8.07 7.03 39.35
C PRO A 130 -9.56 7.18 39.03
N THR A 131 -10.38 6.94 40.05
CA THR A 131 -11.81 7.17 39.99
C THR A 131 -11.98 8.66 40.21
N PHE A 132 -12.07 9.43 39.12
CA PHE A 132 -12.43 10.83 39.22
C PHE A 132 -13.84 10.91 39.84
N PRO A 133 -14.05 11.61 40.96
CA PRO A 133 -15.38 11.84 41.47
C PRO A 133 -16.13 12.72 40.47
N ILE A 134 -17.24 12.21 39.93
CA ILE A 134 -18.22 13.03 39.21
C ILE A 134 -18.88 13.93 40.25
N SER A 135 -18.27 15.08 40.52
CA SER A 135 -18.92 16.17 41.25
C SER A 135 -19.75 16.99 40.27
N ILE A 136 -21.05 16.68 40.24
CA ILE A 136 -22.19 17.59 40.08
C ILE A 136 -21.99 18.72 39.04
N ILE A 137 -22.47 18.48 37.82
CA ILE A 137 -22.87 19.57 36.92
C ILE A 137 -24.21 20.09 37.45
N SER A 138 -24.18 21.20 38.19
CA SER A 138 -25.36 22.02 38.45
C SER A 138 -25.33 23.19 37.48
N SER A 139 -26.38 23.27 36.66
CA SER A 139 -26.91 24.44 35.97
C SER A 139 -25.93 25.35 35.23
N ASP A 140 -25.80 25.12 33.91
CA ASP A 140 -26.24 26.11 32.94
C ASP A 140 -26.51 25.41 31.60
N MET A 141 -27.81 25.27 31.31
CA MET A 141 -28.28 24.85 29.99
C MET A 141 -28.33 26.08 29.09
N GLU A 142 -27.31 26.26 28.26
CA GLU A 142 -27.52 26.85 26.94
C GLU A 142 -27.20 25.83 25.85
N ALA A 143 -28.11 25.79 24.90
CA ALA A 143 -28.38 24.65 24.04
C ALA A 143 -27.27 24.40 23.01
N PHE A 144 -26.70 23.19 23.05
CA PHE A 144 -26.11 22.57 21.87
C PHE A 144 -26.91 21.30 21.58
N GLN A 145 -27.80 21.37 20.59
CA GLN A 145 -28.47 20.18 20.07
C GLN A 145 -27.47 19.36 19.25
N PRO A 146 -27.19 18.10 19.60
CA PRO A 146 -26.45 17.22 18.72
C PRO A 146 -27.38 16.72 17.60
N THR A 147 -27.04 17.07 16.37
CA THR A 147 -27.68 16.58 15.15
C THR A 147 -27.69 15.05 15.13
N GLN A 148 -28.87 14.44 15.27
CA GLN A 148 -29.00 12.99 15.09
C GLN A 148 -28.86 12.64 13.61
N ILE A 149 -27.77 11.98 13.25
CA ILE A 149 -27.61 11.31 11.96
C ILE A 149 -28.47 10.04 12.01
N SER A 150 -29.67 10.11 11.44
CA SER A 150 -30.52 8.95 11.18
C SER A 150 -29.98 8.16 9.99
N TYR A 151 -29.49 6.95 10.23
CA TYR A 151 -29.25 5.95 9.19
C TYR A 151 -30.58 5.28 8.81
N ARG A 152 -31.17 5.71 7.69
CA ARG A 152 -32.23 4.92 7.03
C ARG A 152 -31.57 3.84 6.17
N LEU A 153 -31.64 2.60 6.67
CA LEU A 153 -31.54 1.40 5.85
C LEU A 153 -32.81 1.32 4.99
N ALA A 154 -32.68 1.54 3.69
CA ALA A 154 -33.72 1.18 2.72
C ALA A 154 -33.46 -0.26 2.28
N SER A 155 -34.14 -1.21 2.91
CA SER A 155 -34.32 -2.55 2.37
C SER A 155 -35.28 -2.48 1.19
N SER A 156 -34.76 -2.80 0.01
CA SER A 156 -35.54 -3.12 -1.19
C SER A 156 -36.33 -4.40 -0.95
N SER A 157 -37.65 -4.36 -1.08
CA SER A 157 -38.50 -5.55 -1.19
C SER A 157 -39.43 -5.38 -2.40
N ASP A 158 -39.31 -6.32 -3.33
CA ASP A 158 -40.10 -6.47 -4.54
C ASP A 158 -41.58 -6.83 -4.28
N GLY A 159 -42.41 -6.61 -5.31
CA GLY A 159 -43.76 -7.19 -5.51
C GLY A 159 -44.87 -6.14 -5.36
N THR A 160 -45.71 -5.85 -6.36
CA THR A 160 -46.21 -6.61 -7.53
C THR A 160 -46.68 -5.65 -8.61
#